data_AF-A0A929DJN2-F1
#
_entry.id   AF-A0A929DJN2-F1
#
_cell.length_a   1.000
_cell.length_b   1.000
_cell.length_c   1.000
_cell.angle_alpha   90.00
_cell.angle_beta   90.00
_cell.angle_gamma   90.00
#
_symmetry.space_group_name_H-M   'P 1'
#
loop_
_entity.id
_entity.type
_entity.pdbx_description
1 polymer ?
#
loop_
_entity_poly.entity_id
_entity_poly.type
_entity_poly.pdbx_seq_one_letter_code
_entity_poly.pdbx_strand_id
1 'polypeptide(L)'
;MTLNKIFSILLLLSITSGCSYIEKRKYKKYINRTVERLYKSELILPDSVKNFDSISLPEFFYSNLHKCQIISWLDGNCHTCIQALRIWEEEIIQKSNPDYVNFIFIIHPSDYEYFMKIIFPDISTDIPIFIDVNNDFVNVNELFMLDNYLLTFLIDTEGKIKLIGNPLNNQELQDLYFQEINIEPTLKSGY
;
A
#
# COMPACT_ATOMS: atom_id res chain seq x y z
N MET A 1 11.48 36.84 -44.21
CA MET A 1 10.40 36.71 -43.19
C MET A 1 10.26 35.29 -42.62
N THR A 2 11.30 34.44 -42.74
CA THR A 2 11.24 33.00 -42.44
C THR A 2 12.15 32.57 -41.28
N LEU A 3 13.31 33.22 -41.07
CA LEU A 3 14.24 32.90 -39.97
C LEU A 3 13.66 33.17 -38.57
N ASN A 4 13.00 34.33 -38.38
CA ASN A 4 12.41 34.70 -37.08
C ASN A 4 11.25 33.78 -36.66
N LYS A 5 10.54 33.18 -37.63
CA LYS A 5 9.47 32.21 -37.35
C LYS A 5 10.03 30.85 -36.90
N ILE A 6 11.16 30.42 -37.45
CA ILE A 6 11.84 29.17 -37.05
C ILE A 6 12.42 29.30 -35.63
N PHE A 7 13.01 30.45 -35.29
CA PHE A 7 13.51 30.73 -33.93
C PHE A 7 12.38 30.74 -32.88
N SER A 8 11.21 31.32 -33.21
CA SER A 8 10.03 31.28 -32.33
C SER A 8 9.49 29.86 -32.12
N ILE A 9 9.55 28.99 -33.13
CA ILE A 9 9.07 27.59 -33.03
C ILE A 9 10.04 26.75 -32.18
N LEU A 10 11.35 26.95 -32.30
CA LEU A 10 12.35 26.24 -31.48
C LEU A 10 12.30 26.66 -30.00
N LEU A 11 11.97 27.92 -29.70
CA LEU A 11 11.80 28.39 -28.32
C LEU A 11 10.58 27.75 -27.64
N LEU A 12 9.49 27.53 -28.39
CA LEU A 12 8.26 26.89 -27.89
C LEU A 12 8.42 25.39 -27.58
N LEU A 13 9.28 24.68 -28.33
CA LEU A 13 9.57 23.25 -28.09
C LEU A 13 10.43 23.00 -26.83
N SER A 14 11.11 24.02 -26.31
CA SER A 14 11.94 23.90 -25.10
C SER A 14 11.15 24.05 -23.79
N ILE A 15 9.89 24.49 -23.85
CA ILE A 15 9.07 24.80 -22.66
C ILE A 15 8.22 23.61 -22.21
N THR A 16 7.96 22.63 -23.09
CA THR A 16 7.11 21.45 -22.77
C THR A 16 7.82 20.41 -21.91
N SER A 17 9.16 20.35 -21.94
CA SER A 17 9.96 19.49 -21.07
C SER A 17 10.11 20.07 -19.65
N GLY A 18 9.99 21.39 -19.47
CA GLY A 18 10.12 22.05 -18.18
C GLY A 18 8.98 21.73 -17.21
N CYS A 19 7.73 21.76 -17.68
CA CYS A 19 6.57 21.52 -16.81
C CYS A 19 6.49 20.07 -16.34
N SER A 20 6.65 19.11 -17.26
CA SER A 20 6.67 17.68 -16.94
C SER A 20 7.88 17.29 -16.07
N TYR A 21 9.03 17.94 -16.25
CA TYR A 21 10.19 17.75 -15.38
C TYR A 21 9.96 18.29 -13.96
N ILE A 22 9.35 19.47 -13.82
CA ILE A 22 9.02 20.08 -12.52
C ILE A 22 8.02 19.21 -11.75
N GLU A 23 6.98 18.69 -12.41
CA GLU A 23 6.00 17.78 -11.81
C GLU A 23 6.65 16.49 -11.32
N LYS A 24 7.45 15.82 -12.15
CA LYS A 24 8.22 14.62 -11.75
C LYS A 24 9.11 14.89 -10.54
N ARG A 25 9.75 16.07 -10.48
CA ARG A 25 10.59 16.46 -9.34
C ARG A 25 9.77 16.68 -8.07
N LYS A 26 8.60 17.33 -8.17
CA LYS A 26 7.68 17.52 -7.03
C LYS A 26 7.18 16.17 -6.52
N TYR A 27 6.77 15.28 -7.42
CA TYR A 27 6.33 13.93 -7.12
C TYR A 27 7.40 13.12 -6.39
N LYS A 28 8.63 13.06 -6.94
CA LYS A 28 9.76 12.40 -6.29
C LYS A 28 10.05 12.96 -4.89
N LYS A 29 9.98 14.29 -4.74
CA LYS A 29 10.18 14.95 -3.45
C LYS A 29 9.07 14.59 -2.45
N TYR A 30 7.83 14.45 -2.90
CA TYR A 30 6.71 14.00 -2.07
C TYR A 30 6.97 12.57 -1.59
N ILE A 31 7.20 11.63 -2.51
CA ILE A 31 7.46 10.22 -2.16
C ILE A 31 8.59 10.13 -1.12
N ASN A 32 9.74 10.76 -1.37
CA ASN A 32 10.87 10.67 -0.45
C ASN A 32 10.50 11.13 0.97
N ARG A 33 9.81 12.28 1.10
CA ARG A 33 9.39 12.79 2.40
C ARG A 33 8.37 11.89 3.09
N THR A 34 7.44 11.33 2.31
CA THR A 34 6.42 10.42 2.82
C THR A 34 7.06 9.13 3.31
N VAL A 35 7.97 8.53 2.54
CA VAL A 35 8.73 7.33 2.94
C VAL A 35 9.59 7.61 4.19
N GLU A 36 10.31 8.73 4.22
CA GLU A 36 11.12 9.15 5.40
C GLU A 36 10.26 9.33 6.65
N ARG A 37 9.06 9.91 6.52
CA ARG A 37 8.12 10.11 7.63
C ARG A 37 7.53 8.78 8.13
N LEU A 38 7.21 7.88 7.21
CA LEU A 38 6.53 6.63 7.50
C LEU A 38 7.47 5.55 8.05
N TYR A 39 8.72 5.53 7.60
CA TYR A 39 9.69 4.53 8.03
C TYR A 39 9.88 4.58 9.56
N LYS A 40 9.69 3.43 10.23
CA LYS A 40 9.70 3.28 11.71
C LYS A 40 8.63 4.09 12.45
N SER A 41 7.63 4.64 11.75
CA SER A 41 6.45 5.23 12.39
C SER A 41 5.33 4.18 12.51
N GLU A 42 4.26 4.54 13.21
CA GLU A 42 3.00 3.80 13.21
C GLU A 42 2.07 4.38 12.13
N LEU A 43 1.15 3.56 11.61
CA LEU A 43 0.01 4.03 10.82
C LEU A 43 -1.13 4.42 11.76
N ILE A 44 -1.88 5.43 11.36
CA ILE A 44 -3.16 5.74 11.98
C ILE A 44 -4.20 4.81 11.35
N LEU A 45 -4.83 3.99 12.17
CA LEU A 45 -5.88 3.06 11.75
C LEU A 45 -7.26 3.66 12.08
N PRO A 46 -8.08 4.00 11.08
CA PRO A 46 -9.39 4.61 11.33
C PRO A 46 -10.46 3.57 11.73
N ASP A 47 -11.27 3.88 12.77
CA ASP A 47 -12.39 3.04 13.22
C ASP A 47 -13.53 2.91 12.20
N SER A 48 -13.60 3.83 11.24
CA SER A 48 -14.58 3.83 10.16
C SER A 48 -14.36 2.70 9.16
N VAL A 49 -13.14 2.17 9.09
CA VAL A 49 -12.76 1.08 8.19
C VAL A 49 -13.04 -0.25 8.88
N LYS A 50 -13.89 -1.08 8.26
CA LYS A 50 -14.42 -2.30 8.87
C LYS A 50 -14.48 -3.46 7.89
N ASN A 51 -14.43 -4.68 8.41
CA ASN A 51 -14.71 -5.88 7.65
C ASN A 51 -16.22 -6.18 7.60
N PHE A 52 -16.60 -7.27 6.92
CA PHE A 52 -18.00 -7.68 6.77
C PHE A 52 -18.67 -8.14 8.07
N ASP A 53 -17.88 -8.61 9.05
CA ASP A 53 -18.35 -8.96 10.39
C ASP A 53 -18.48 -7.72 11.31
N SER A 54 -18.32 -6.52 10.75
CA SER A 54 -18.34 -5.24 11.48
C SER A 54 -17.21 -5.05 12.49
N ILE A 55 -16.17 -5.87 12.44
CA ILE A 55 -14.92 -5.70 13.20
C ILE A 55 -14.17 -4.52 12.59
N SER A 56 -13.74 -3.59 13.44
CA SER A 56 -12.97 -2.43 12.99
C SER A 56 -11.53 -2.80 12.65
N LEU A 57 -10.91 -2.04 11.74
CA LEU A 57 -9.51 -2.22 11.37
C LEU A 57 -8.56 -2.15 12.58
N PRO A 58 -8.68 -1.17 13.51
CA PRO A 58 -7.84 -1.15 14.71
C PRO A 58 -8.04 -2.38 15.59
N GLU A 59 -9.29 -2.79 15.83
CA GLU A 59 -9.60 -3.96 16.65
C GLU A 59 -8.94 -5.23 16.11
N PHE A 60 -9.08 -5.49 14.80
CA PHE A 60 -8.45 -6.64 14.15
C PHE A 60 -6.92 -6.56 14.13
N PHE A 61 -6.37 -5.37 13.87
CA PHE A 61 -4.92 -5.17 13.86
C PHE A 61 -4.31 -5.46 15.23
N TYR A 62 -4.86 -4.86 16.30
CA TYR A 62 -4.32 -5.01 17.64
C TYR A 62 -4.54 -6.42 18.21
N SER A 63 -5.59 -7.13 17.82
CA SER A 63 -5.76 -8.55 18.20
C SER A 63 -4.68 -9.47 17.59
N ASN A 64 -4.05 -9.04 16.49
CA ASN A 64 -3.06 -9.80 15.74
C ASN A 64 -1.63 -9.26 15.88
N LEU A 65 -1.38 -8.24 16.73
CA LEU A 65 -0.09 -7.55 16.83
C LEU A 65 1.09 -8.44 17.29
N HIS A 66 0.82 -9.66 17.75
CA HIS A 66 1.84 -10.67 18.01
C HIS A 66 2.49 -11.25 16.74
N LYS A 67 1.92 -10.97 15.55
CA LYS A 67 2.47 -11.28 14.22
C LYS A 67 2.85 -10.00 13.49
N CYS A 68 3.81 -10.09 12.57
CA CYS A 68 4.01 -9.03 11.60
C CYS A 68 2.72 -8.83 10.79
N GLN A 69 2.38 -7.58 10.45
CA GLN A 69 1.18 -7.26 9.68
C GLN A 69 1.58 -6.73 8.31
N ILE A 70 1.01 -7.30 7.24
CA ILE A 70 1.09 -6.73 5.91
C ILE A 70 -0.23 -6.02 5.63
N ILE A 71 -0.19 -4.70 5.62
CA ILE A 71 -1.35 -3.87 5.28
C ILE A 71 -1.19 -3.39 3.85
N SER A 72 -2.17 -3.65 2.99
CA SER A 72 -2.24 -3.07 1.65
C SER A 72 -3.53 -2.30 1.46
N TRP A 73 -3.42 -1.06 0.98
CA TRP A 73 -4.57 -0.30 0.49
C TRP A 73 -4.73 -0.50 -1.02
N LEU A 74 -5.97 -0.68 -1.46
CA LEU A 74 -6.32 -1.01 -2.83
C LEU A 74 -7.48 -0.16 -3.33
N ASP A 75 -7.35 0.33 -4.56
CA ASP A 75 -8.49 0.83 -5.32
C ASP A 75 -9.42 -0.35 -5.67
N GLY A 76 -10.66 -0.28 -5.20
CA GLY A 76 -11.68 -1.30 -5.43
C GLY A 76 -12.04 -1.48 -6.91
N ASN A 77 -11.75 -0.53 -7.79
CA ASN A 77 -11.93 -0.69 -9.23
C ASN A 77 -10.78 -1.44 -9.91
N CYS A 78 -9.64 -1.62 -9.23
CA CYS A 78 -8.47 -2.26 -9.81
C CYS A 78 -8.49 -3.77 -9.54
N HIS A 79 -9.30 -4.51 -10.30
CA HIS A 79 -9.39 -5.97 -10.17
C HIS A 79 -8.02 -6.67 -10.32
N THR A 80 -7.17 -6.19 -11.24
CA THR A 80 -5.80 -6.70 -11.41
C THR A 80 -4.91 -6.44 -10.19
N CYS A 81 -5.05 -5.30 -9.52
CA CYS A 81 -4.30 -5.00 -8.29
C CYS A 81 -4.69 -5.97 -7.17
N ILE A 82 -5.99 -6.23 -7.02
CA ILE A 82 -6.53 -7.15 -6.02
C ILE A 82 -6.01 -8.58 -6.28
N GLN A 83 -6.12 -9.08 -7.52
CA GLN A 83 -5.59 -10.38 -7.89
C GLN A 83 -4.08 -10.50 -7.65
N ALA A 84 -3.32 -9.47 -8.04
CA ALA A 84 -1.88 -9.50 -7.91
C ALA A 84 -1.46 -9.60 -6.43
N LEU A 85 -2.13 -8.89 -5.52
CA LEU A 85 -1.86 -9.01 -4.08
C LEU A 85 -2.29 -10.36 -3.49
N ARG A 86 -3.31 -11.02 -4.04
CA ARG A 86 -3.63 -12.42 -3.66
C ARG A 86 -2.48 -13.36 -3.99
N ILE A 87 -1.92 -13.24 -5.20
CA ILE A 87 -0.75 -14.04 -5.59
C ILE A 87 0.42 -13.79 -4.62
N TRP A 88 0.65 -12.52 -4.24
CA TRP A 88 1.70 -12.19 -3.27
C TRP A 88 1.48 -12.83 -1.89
N GLU A 89 0.24 -12.78 -1.40
CA GLU A 89 -0.12 -13.37 -0.11
C GLU A 89 0.07 -14.89 -0.11
N GLU A 90 -0.37 -15.58 -1.17
CA GLU A 90 -0.12 -17.01 -1.35
C GLU A 90 1.38 -17.33 -1.36
N GLU A 91 2.19 -16.52 -2.05
CA GLU A 91 3.64 -16.70 -2.06
C GLU A 91 4.28 -16.57 -0.68
N ILE A 92 3.85 -15.58 0.12
CA ILE A 92 4.35 -15.43 1.48
C ILE A 92 3.97 -16.63 2.34
N ILE A 93 2.70 -17.05 2.29
CA ILE A 93 2.19 -18.18 3.09
C ILE A 93 2.93 -19.48 2.73
N GLN A 94 3.31 -19.66 1.46
CA GLN A 94 4.08 -20.83 1.02
C GLN A 94 5.54 -20.82 1.49
N LYS A 95 6.15 -19.63 1.61
CA LYS A 95 7.59 -19.45 1.87
C LYS A 95 7.92 -19.05 3.31
N SER A 96 6.91 -18.72 4.12
CA SER A 96 7.06 -18.24 5.50
C SER A 96 6.11 -18.98 6.43
N ASN A 97 6.38 -18.95 7.74
CA ASN A 97 5.44 -19.50 8.70
C ASN A 97 4.17 -18.60 8.77
N PRO A 98 2.95 -19.12 8.48
CA PRO A 98 1.71 -18.33 8.59
C PRO A 98 1.42 -17.86 10.03
N ASP A 99 2.12 -18.41 11.03
CA ASP A 99 2.06 -17.90 12.40
C ASP A 99 2.89 -16.64 12.64
N TYR A 100 3.75 -16.22 11.70
CA TYR A 100 4.61 -15.04 11.85
C TYR A 100 4.05 -13.80 11.17
N VAL A 101 3.09 -13.96 10.26
CA VAL A 101 2.55 -12.86 9.46
C VAL A 101 1.04 -12.96 9.32
N ASN A 102 0.39 -11.80 9.35
CA ASN A 102 -1.03 -11.63 9.06
C ASN A 102 -1.22 -10.61 7.93
N PHE A 103 -2.34 -10.73 7.21
CA PHE A 103 -2.66 -9.88 6.07
C PHE A 103 -3.91 -9.05 6.33
N ILE A 104 -3.87 -7.79 5.90
CA ILE A 104 -4.97 -6.86 5.98
C ILE A 104 -5.08 -6.16 4.62
N PHE A 105 -6.17 -6.40 3.91
CA PHE A 105 -6.47 -5.69 2.67
C PHE A 105 -7.56 -4.64 2.90
N ILE A 106 -7.18 -3.39 2.73
CA ILE A 106 -8.07 -2.23 2.83
C ILE A 106 -8.48 -1.86 1.40
N ILE A 107 -9.75 -2.04 1.07
CA ILE A 107 -10.27 -1.75 -0.26
C ILE A 107 -11.12 -0.49 -0.18
N HIS A 108 -10.78 0.50 -0.98
CA HIS A 108 -11.58 1.70 -1.19
C HIS A 108 -12.40 1.56 -2.49
N PRO A 109 -13.71 1.29 -2.41
CA PRO A 109 -14.56 1.28 -3.58
C PRO A 109 -15.00 2.70 -3.94
N SER A 110 -14.65 3.18 -5.13
CA SER A 110 -15.16 4.47 -5.62
C SER A 110 -16.68 4.47 -5.86
N ASP A 111 -17.24 3.30 -6.19
CA ASP A 111 -18.66 3.01 -6.26
C ASP A 111 -18.90 1.73 -5.43
N TYR A 112 -19.39 1.93 -4.21
CA TYR A 112 -19.64 0.85 -3.27
C TYR A 112 -20.63 -0.18 -3.80
N GLU A 113 -21.71 0.24 -4.46
CA GLU A 113 -22.71 -0.69 -4.97
C GLU A 113 -22.16 -1.53 -6.12
N TYR A 114 -21.45 -0.90 -7.06
CA TYR A 114 -20.82 -1.60 -8.16
C TYR A 114 -19.77 -2.60 -7.66
N PHE A 115 -18.89 -2.16 -6.74
CA PHE A 115 -17.89 -3.03 -6.14
C PHE A 115 -18.54 -4.26 -5.51
N MET A 116 -19.54 -4.07 -4.64
CA MET A 116 -20.20 -5.17 -3.94
C MET A 116 -20.94 -6.13 -4.87
N LYS A 117 -21.54 -5.64 -5.96
CA LYS A 117 -22.33 -6.46 -6.89
C LYS A 117 -21.48 -7.17 -7.94
N ILE A 118 -20.38 -6.55 -8.38
CA ILE A 118 -19.65 -6.97 -9.58
C ILE A 118 -18.24 -7.45 -9.27
N ILE A 119 -17.49 -6.74 -8.42
CA ILE A 119 -16.07 -7.03 -8.19
C ILE A 119 -15.88 -7.96 -7.00
N PHE A 120 -16.52 -7.65 -5.87
CA PHE A 120 -16.39 -8.39 -4.62
C PHE A 120 -16.70 -9.89 -4.73
N PRO A 121 -17.72 -10.36 -5.49
CA PRO A 121 -18.00 -11.79 -5.62
C PRO A 121 -16.84 -12.62 -6.19
N ASP A 122 -15.93 -12.00 -6.94
CA ASP A 122 -14.76 -12.66 -7.53
C ASP A 122 -13.53 -12.62 -6.60
N ILE A 123 -13.63 -11.98 -5.43
CA ILE A 123 -12.53 -11.90 -4.46
C ILE A 123 -12.73 -13.01 -3.42
N SER A 124 -11.73 -13.88 -3.23
CA SER A 124 -11.73 -14.85 -2.11
C SER A 124 -11.79 -14.10 -0.77
N THR A 125 -12.72 -14.52 0.08
CA THR A 125 -12.98 -13.95 1.40
C THR A 125 -12.21 -14.64 2.53
N ASP A 126 -11.28 -15.54 2.18
CA ASP A 126 -10.47 -16.29 3.15
C ASP A 126 -9.42 -15.41 3.87
N ILE A 127 -9.28 -14.14 3.44
CA ILE A 127 -8.43 -13.13 4.08
C ILE A 127 -9.32 -12.04 4.68
N PRO A 128 -8.90 -11.43 5.81
CA PRO A 128 -9.43 -10.17 6.30
C PRO A 128 -9.42 -9.04 5.24
N ILE A 129 -10.59 -8.79 4.64
CA ILE A 129 -10.86 -7.64 3.77
C ILE A 129 -11.61 -6.59 4.58
N PHE A 130 -11.12 -5.36 4.52
CA PHE A 130 -11.68 -4.17 5.14
C PHE A 130 -12.15 -3.20 4.07
N ILE A 131 -13.32 -2.62 4.24
CA ILE A 131 -13.87 -1.65 3.31
C ILE A 131 -13.68 -0.24 3.87
N ASP A 132 -12.98 0.59 3.09
CA ASP A 132 -12.74 2.00 3.37
C ASP A 132 -13.57 2.87 2.45
N VAL A 133 -14.86 3.02 2.76
CA VAL A 133 -15.81 3.77 1.92
C VAL A 133 -15.40 5.23 1.73
N ASN A 134 -14.84 5.86 2.78
CA ASN A 134 -14.53 7.29 2.79
C ASN A 134 -13.08 7.61 2.38
N ASN A 135 -12.30 6.58 2.04
CA ASN A 135 -10.85 6.70 1.84
C ASN A 135 -10.11 7.24 3.08
N ASP A 136 -10.65 6.99 4.27
CA ASP A 136 -10.15 7.53 5.53
C ASP A 136 -8.73 7.08 5.80
N PHE A 137 -8.35 5.84 5.44
CA PHE A 137 -7.00 5.32 5.65
C PHE A 137 -5.94 6.14 4.91
N VAL A 138 -6.18 6.46 3.63
CA VAL A 138 -5.29 7.32 2.83
C VAL A 138 -5.31 8.75 3.36
N ASN A 139 -6.48 9.23 3.76
CA ASN A 139 -6.66 10.61 4.21
C ASN A 139 -5.88 10.90 5.50
N VAL A 140 -6.08 10.08 6.54
CA VAL A 140 -5.47 10.31 7.86
C VAL A 140 -3.96 10.09 7.87
N ASN A 141 -3.45 9.23 6.98
CA ASN A 141 -2.01 8.94 6.86
C ASN A 141 -1.29 9.82 5.82
N GLU A 142 -2.01 10.74 5.17
CA GLU A 142 -1.52 11.63 4.12
C GLU A 142 -0.86 10.89 2.93
N LEU A 143 -1.54 9.88 2.39
CA LEU A 143 -0.99 8.98 1.36
C LEU A 143 -1.43 9.33 -0.08
N PHE A 144 -2.11 10.46 -0.29
CA PHE A 144 -2.84 10.80 -1.51
C PHE A 144 -2.03 10.83 -2.82
N MET A 145 -0.72 11.05 -2.75
CA MET A 145 0.16 11.05 -3.93
C MET A 145 1.09 9.83 -3.97
N LEU A 146 0.79 8.76 -3.23
CA LEU A 146 1.49 7.49 -3.43
C LEU A 146 0.78 6.70 -4.53
N ASP A 147 1.56 6.17 -5.46
CA ASP A 147 1.06 5.16 -6.39
C ASP A 147 0.69 3.89 -5.64
N ASN A 148 -0.21 3.07 -6.23
CA ASN A 148 -0.62 1.77 -5.66
C ASN A 148 0.57 0.84 -5.32
N TYR A 149 1.70 0.99 -6.01
CA TYR A 149 2.93 0.25 -5.72
C TYR A 149 3.60 0.63 -4.39
N LEU A 150 3.22 1.73 -3.76
CA LEU A 150 3.77 2.22 -2.47
C LEU A 150 2.76 2.12 -1.33
N LEU A 151 1.56 1.60 -1.58
CA LEU A 151 0.46 1.49 -0.62
C LEU A 151 0.38 0.10 0.04
N THR A 152 1.52 -0.56 0.17
CA THR A 152 1.69 -1.81 0.90
C THR A 152 2.77 -1.60 1.96
N PHE A 153 2.49 -2.03 3.19
CA PHE A 153 3.33 -1.78 4.36
C PHE A 153 3.58 -3.10 5.09
N LEU A 154 4.83 -3.41 5.39
CA LEU A 154 5.17 -4.41 6.39
C LEU A 154 5.34 -3.71 7.73
N ILE A 155 4.61 -4.18 8.73
CA ILE A 155 4.59 -3.64 10.08
C ILE A 155 5.08 -4.74 11.03
N ASP A 156 6.02 -4.41 11.90
CA ASP A 156 6.53 -5.35 12.90
C ASP A 156 5.55 -5.53 14.08
N THR A 157 5.93 -6.41 15.01
CA THR A 157 5.15 -6.71 16.22
C THR A 157 5.15 -5.58 17.26
N GLU A 158 5.93 -4.52 17.04
CA GLU A 158 5.87 -3.27 17.82
C GLU A 158 4.95 -2.22 17.15
N GLY A 159 4.28 -2.58 16.05
CA GLY A 159 3.39 -1.71 15.30
C GLY A 159 4.11 -0.71 14.39
N LYS A 160 5.42 -0.85 14.17
CA LYS A 160 6.22 0.07 13.36
C LYS A 160 6.36 -0.40 11.92
N ILE A 161 6.30 0.53 10.98
CA ILE A 161 6.57 0.23 9.57
C ILE A 161 8.04 -0.15 9.39
N LYS A 162 8.27 -1.36 8.88
CA LYS A 162 9.58 -1.89 8.47
C LYS A 162 9.85 -1.66 6.98
N LEU A 163 8.87 -1.96 6.13
CA LEU A 163 9.00 -1.86 4.67
C LEU A 163 7.80 -1.14 4.06
N ILE A 164 8.03 -0.44 2.96
CA ILE A 164 7.01 0.27 2.18
C ILE A 164 7.19 -0.15 0.73
N GLY A 165 6.11 -0.62 0.11
CA GLY A 165 6.05 -0.99 -1.29
C GLY A 165 5.45 -2.36 -1.55
N ASN A 166 4.83 -2.51 -2.72
CA ASN A 166 4.34 -3.77 -3.22
C ASN A 166 5.51 -4.56 -3.84
N PRO A 167 5.83 -5.75 -3.32
CA PRO A 167 7.02 -6.49 -3.73
C PRO A 167 6.82 -7.35 -5.00
N LEU A 168 5.61 -7.46 -5.56
CA LEU A 168 5.30 -8.38 -6.67
C LEU A 168 6.24 -8.34 -7.88
N ASN A 169 6.76 -7.16 -8.22
CA ASN A 169 7.68 -6.97 -9.36
C ASN A 169 9.07 -6.47 -8.92
N ASN A 170 9.43 -6.67 -7.65
CA ASN A 170 10.69 -6.21 -7.09
C ASN A 170 11.31 -7.31 -6.22
N GLN A 171 12.21 -8.11 -6.81
CA GLN A 171 12.85 -9.24 -6.13
C GLN A 171 13.63 -8.81 -4.88
N GLU A 172 14.34 -7.68 -4.94
CA GLU A 172 15.08 -7.16 -3.78
C GLU A 172 14.13 -6.84 -2.62
N LEU A 173 12.97 -6.25 -2.92
CA LEU A 173 11.94 -5.99 -1.91
C LEU A 173 11.29 -7.29 -1.40
N GLN A 174 11.05 -8.28 -2.27
CA GLN A 174 10.55 -9.59 -1.84
C GLN A 174 11.50 -10.24 -0.83
N ASP A 175 12.80 -10.25 -1.14
CA ASP A 175 13.81 -10.84 -0.26
C ASP A 175 13.83 -10.14 1.10
N LEU A 176 13.68 -8.82 1.14
CA LEU A 176 13.54 -8.06 2.38
C LEU A 176 12.28 -8.43 3.18
N TYR A 177 11.13 -8.62 2.52
CA TYR A 177 9.90 -9.08 3.18
C TYR A 177 10.13 -10.45 3.84
N PHE A 178 10.71 -11.41 3.12
CA PHE A 178 11.01 -12.73 3.67
C PHE A 178 12.01 -12.68 4.82
N GLN A 179 13.02 -11.82 4.74
CA GLN A 179 13.97 -11.63 5.83
C GLN A 179 13.27 -11.08 7.08
N GLU A 180 12.50 -10.01 6.95
CA GLU A 180 11.82 -9.36 8.09
C GLU A 180 10.73 -10.25 8.72
N ILE A 181 10.05 -11.08 7.92
CA ILE A 181 9.02 -12.02 8.44
C ILE A 181 9.65 -13.26 9.09
N ASN A 182 10.73 -13.80 8.53
CA ASN A 182 11.34 -15.05 9.01
C ASN A 182 12.42 -14.85 10.08
N ILE A 183 12.79 -13.62 10.41
CA ILE A 183 13.42 -13.34 11.71
C ILE A 183 12.37 -13.74 12.75
N GLU A 184 12.60 -14.85 13.47
CA GLU A 184 11.71 -15.28 14.55
C GLU A 184 11.31 -14.05 15.37
N PRO A 185 10.01 -13.77 15.57
CA PRO A 185 9.58 -12.75 16.50
C PRO A 185 10.22 -13.14 17.81
N THR A 186 11.29 -12.45 18.19
CA THR A 186 12.19 -12.92 19.25
C THR A 186 11.31 -13.30 20.41
N LEU A 187 11.30 -14.59 20.76
CA LEU A 187 10.73 -15.04 22.01
C LEU A 187 11.49 -14.26 23.07
N LYS A 188 10.93 -13.13 23.50
CA LYS A 188 11.24 -12.52 24.79
C LYS A 188 10.66 -13.48 25.85
N SER A 189 11.25 -14.66 25.89
CA SER A 189 11.40 -15.46 27.10
C SER A 189 12.28 -14.61 28.01
N GLY A 190 11.62 -13.90 28.93
CA GLY A 190 12.28 -13.03 29.88
C GLY A 190 11.31 -12.76 31.03
N TYR A 191 11.40 -13.65 32.02
CA TYR A 191 11.06 -13.50 33.43
C TYR A 191 10.55 -12.13 33.91
#